data_AF-H6Q880-F1
#
_entry.id   AF-H6Q880-F1
#
_cell.length_a   1.000
_cell.length_b   1.000
_cell.length_c   1.000
_cell.angle_alpha   90.00
_cell.angle_beta   90.00
_cell.angle_gamma   90.00
#
_symmetry.space_group_name_H-M   'P 1'
#
loop_
_entity.id
_entity.type
_entity.pdbx_description
1 polymer ?
#
loop_
_entity_poly.entity_id
_entity_poly.type
_entity_poly.pdbx_seq_one_letter_code
_entity_poly.pdbx_strand_id
1 'polypeptide(L)' 'MDVVDRLNSWWFSPSWEDEDKHLRQWQGERVRWVPGWIAGPRPVCLEFRLRP' A
#
# COMPACT_ATOMS: atom_id res chain seq x y z
N MET A 1 -3.82 22.02 2.06
CA MET A 1 -4.14 20.82 2.85
C MET A 1 -5.53 20.33 2.50
N ASP A 2 -6.56 21.18 2.59
CA ASP A 2 -7.98 20.83 2.38
C ASP A 2 -8.36 20.09 1.09
N VAL A 3 -7.70 20.37 -0.03
CA VAL A 3 -8.06 19.73 -1.31
C VAL A 3 -7.67 18.25 -1.32
N VAL A 4 -6.54 17.90 -0.71
CA VAL A 4 -6.06 16.52 -0.62
C VAL A 4 -6.98 15.72 0.30
N ASP A 5 -7.36 16.30 1.43
CA ASP A 5 -8.25 15.65 2.40
C ASP A 5 -9.67 15.47 1.85
N ARG A 6 -10.16 16.40 1.02
CA ARG A 6 -11.47 16.28 0.35
C ARG A 6 -11.49 15.21 -0.74
N LEU A 7 -10.40 15.09 -1.50
CA LEU A 7 -10.29 14.07 -2.54
C LEU A 7 -10.04 12.67 -1.96
N ASN A 8 -9.47 12.62 -0.75
CA ASN A 8 -9.14 11.38 -0.04
C ASN A 8 -9.83 11.32 1.32
N SER A 9 -11.14 11.62 1.36
CA SER A 9 -11.93 11.57 2.58
C SER A 9 -11.90 10.18 3.24
N TRP A 10 -11.63 9.14 2.45
CA TRP A 10 -11.48 7.76 2.89
C TRP A 10 -10.24 7.52 3.75
N TRP A 11 -9.21 8.39 3.75
CA TRP A 11 -8.03 8.27 4.63
C TRP A 11 -8.38 8.23 6.12
N PHE A 12 -9.50 8.85 6.51
CA PHE A 12 -9.94 8.91 7.90
C PHE A 12 -10.88 7.75 8.28
N SER A 13 -11.20 6.88 7.32
CA SER A 13 -12.00 5.67 7.54
C SER A 13 -11.16 4.63 8.29
N PRO A 14 -11.68 3.94 9.32
CA PRO A 14 -11.00 2.80 9.93
C PRO A 14 -10.72 1.66 8.95
N SER A 15 -11.48 1.58 7.86
CA SER A 15 -11.34 0.62 6.76
C SER A 15 -10.82 1.29 5.47
N TRP A 16 -9.99 2.32 5.58
CA TRP A 16 -9.47 3.07 4.43
C TRP A 16 -8.75 2.18 3.41
N GLU A 17 -8.15 1.08 3.86
CA GLU A 17 -7.45 0.11 3.00
C GLU A 17 -8.37 -0.52 1.96
N ASP A 18 -9.65 -0.69 2.28
CA ASP A 18 -10.68 -1.23 1.38
C ASP A 18 -11.16 -0.18 0.36
N GLU A 19 -10.97 1.10 0.66
CA GLU A 19 -11.36 2.22 -0.20
C GLU A 19 -10.23 2.68 -1.11
N ASP A 20 -8.97 2.38 -0.76
CA ASP A 20 -7.79 2.73 -1.54
C ASP A 20 -7.73 1.92 -2.85
N LYS A 21 -7.90 2.62 -3.97
CA LYS A 21 -7.84 2.04 -5.31
C LYS A 21 -6.49 1.40 -5.64
N HIS A 22 -5.39 1.95 -5.12
CA HIS A 22 -4.03 1.46 -5.39
C HIS A 22 -3.76 0.18 -4.62
N LEU A 23 -4.20 0.09 -3.36
CA LEU A 23 -4.12 -1.16 -2.58
C LEU A 23 -4.97 -2.26 -3.22
N ARG A 24 -6.20 -1.94 -3.63
CA ARG A 24 -7.06 -2.92 -4.33
C ARG A 24 -6.43 -3.40 -5.64
N GLN A 25 -5.86 -2.49 -6.42
CA GLN A 25 -5.15 -2.84 -7.65
C GLN A 25 -3.94 -3.73 -7.34
N TRP A 26 -3.11 -3.34 -6.37
CA TRP A 26 -1.93 -4.09 -5.94
C TRP A 26 -2.28 -5.48 -5.39
N GLN A 27 -3.39 -5.62 -4.66
CA GLN A 27 -3.89 -6.91 -4.19
C GLN A 27 -4.30 -7.84 -5.34
N GLY A 28 -4.81 -7.28 -6.45
CA GLY A 28 -5.19 -8.02 -7.65
C GLY A 28 -4.03 -8.36 -8.58
N GLU A 29 -2.83 -7.82 -8.35
CA GLU A 29 -1.65 -8.11 -9.17
C GLU A 29 -1.14 -9.53 -8.92
N ARG A 30 -0.93 -10.28 -10.01
CA ARG A 30 -0.39 -11.66 -9.97
C ARG A 30 1.03 -11.73 -9.39
N VAL A 31 1.74 -10.61 -9.42
CA VAL A 31 3.11 -10.51 -8.94
C VAL A 31 3.20 -9.24 -8.12
N ARG A 32 3.31 -9.42 -6.80
CA ARG A 32 3.36 -8.27 -5.87
C ARG A 32 4.79 -7.91 -5.55
N TRP A 33 5.08 -6.63 -5.71
CA TRP A 33 6.32 -6.01 -5.25
C TRP A 33 6.17 -5.64 -3.78
N VAL A 34 6.79 -6.41 -2.90
CA VAL A 34 6.82 -6.09 -1.46
C VAL A 34 8.20 -5.53 -1.13
N PRO A 35 8.29 -4.28 -0.64
CA PRO A 35 9.54 -3.76 -0.10
C PRO A 35 9.99 -4.60 1.10
N GLY A 36 11.27 -4.97 1.14
CA GLY A 36 11.84 -5.82 2.19
C GLY A 36 11.60 -5.32 3.62
N TRP A 37 11.45 -4.01 3.82
CA TRP A 37 11.18 -3.40 5.13
C TRP A 37 9.75 -3.64 5.66
N ILE A 38 8.80 -3.99 4.80
CA ILE A 38 7.44 -4.44 5.22
C ILE A 38 7.47 -5.92 5.63
N ALA A 39 8.39 -6.69 5.04
CA ALA A 39 8.46 -8.14 5.22
C ALA A 39 9.29 -8.61 6.44
N GLY A 40 9.95 -7.72 7.18
CA GLY A 40 10.72 -8.11 8.36
C GLY A 40 11.53 -6.98 9.03
N PRO A 41 12.13 -7.25 10.20
CA PRO A 41 12.71 -6.24 11.10
C PRO A 41 14.06 -5.66 10.65
N ARG A 42 14.52 -5.89 9.41
CA ARG A 42 15.81 -5.36 8.91
C ARG A 42 15.58 -4.39 7.76
N PRO A 43 15.76 -3.08 7.98
CA PRO A 43 15.71 -2.09 6.92
C PRO A 43 17.11 -2.02 6.30
N VAL A 44 17.44 -2.92 5.38
CA VAL A 44 18.67 -2.76 4.60
C VAL A 44 18.35 -3.11 3.16
N CYS A 45 18.36 -2.05 2.34
CA CYS A 45 18.21 -2.05 0.89
C CYS A 45 16.80 -2.38 0.38
N LEU A 46 16.41 -1.70 -0.70
CA LEU A 46 15.20 -1.96 -1.49
C LEU A 46 15.28 -3.35 -2.14
N GLU A 47 15.22 -4.39 -1.33
CA GLU A 47 15.05 -5.76 -1.79
C GLU A 47 13.58 -5.96 -2.09
N PHE A 48 13.27 -5.81 -3.38
CA PHE A 48 11.97 -6.09 -3.94
C PHE A 48 11.77 -7.61 -4.02
N ARG A 49 10.84 -8.16 -3.23
CA ARG A 49 10.46 -9.58 -3.33
C ARG A 49 9.20 -9.73 -4.16
N LEU A 50 9.28 -10.58 -5.18
CA LEU A 50 8.12 -11.02 -5.98
C LEU A 50 7.37 -12.08 -5.18
N ARG A 51 6.10 -11.83 -4.84
CA ARG A 51 5.20 -12.89 -4.34
C ARG A 51 4.26 -13.35 -5.45
N PRO A 52 4.19 -14.67 -5.75
CA PRO A 52 3.18 -15.23 -6.65
C PRO A 52 1.78 -15.19 -6.02
#